data_AF-A0A1D5RLQ7-F1
#
_entry.id   AF-A0A1D5RLQ7-F1
#
_cell.length_a   1.000
_cell.length_b   1.000
_cell.length_c   1.000
_cell.angle_alpha   90.00
_cell.angle_beta   90.00
_cell.angle_gamma   90.00
#
_symmetry.space_group_name_H-M   'P 1'
#
loop_
_entity.id
_entity.type
_entity.pdbx_description
1 polymer ?
#
loop_
_entity_poly.entity_id
_entity_poly.type
_entity_poly.pdbx_seq_one_letter_code
_entity_poly.pdbx_strand_id
1 'polypeptide(L)' 'EEERLRLLKGTGVPEAVEKDLVNIRSEYYSIVLPFMEAHSDLFSPSVRSLELYQQLVALVMAYRNKG' A
#
# COMPACT_ATOMS: atom_id res chain seq x y z
N GLU A 1 -4.86 0.43 15.33
CA GLU A 1 -4.41 1.84 15.37
C GLU A 1 -3.74 2.29 16.66
N GLU A 2 -4.41 2.24 17.83
CA GLU A 2 -3.93 2.95 19.04
C GLU A 2 -2.60 2.44 19.62
N GLU A 3 -2.29 1.15 19.47
CA GLU A 3 -1.05 0.55 19.97
C GLU A 3 0.21 1.05 19.23
N ARG A 4 0.11 1.25 17.91
CA ARG A 4 1.22 1.75 17.10
C ARG A 4 1.59 3.19 17.44
N LEU A 5 0.59 4.05 17.66
CA LEU A 5 0.75 5.47 17.97
C LEU A 5 1.40 5.71 19.34
N ARG A 6 1.17 4.83 20.31
CA ARG A 6 1.80 4.92 21.64
C ARG A 6 3.27 4.50 21.64
N LEU A 7 3.63 3.44 20.93
CA LEU A 7 4.99 2.87 20.97
C LEU A 7 5.99 3.63 20.09
N LEU A 8 5.53 4.26 19.01
CA LEU A 8 6.39 4.90 18.01
C LEU A 8 6.36 6.44 18.06
N LYS A 9 5.68 7.02 19.05
CA LYS A 9 5.57 8.48 19.21
C LYS A 9 6.96 9.09 19.40
N GLY A 10 7.34 10.00 18.50
CA GLY A 10 8.66 10.67 18.52
C GLY A 10 9.74 10.01 17.65
N THR A 11 9.41 8.94 16.90
CA THR A 11 10.36 8.28 15.97
C THR A 11 10.23 8.74 14.52
N GLY A 12 9.18 9.49 14.15
CA GLY A 12 8.88 9.89 12.77
C GLY A 12 8.28 8.78 11.89
N VAL A 13 8.24 7.55 12.41
CA VAL A 13 7.68 6.38 11.71
C VAL A 13 6.14 6.42 11.57
N PRO A 14 5.36 6.88 12.58
CA PRO A 14 3.91 7.03 12.43
C PRO A 14 3.52 7.97 11.28
N GLU A 15 4.19 9.10 11.17
CA GLU A 15 3.94 10.14 10.17
C GLU A 15 4.34 9.66 8.77
N ALA A 16 5.46 8.95 8.65
CA ALA A 16 5.87 8.32 7.39
C ALA A 16 4.86 7.27 6.93
N VAL A 17 4.35 6.46 7.85
CA VAL A 17 3.38 5.41 7.51
C VAL A 17 2.02 6.00 7.13
N GLU A 18 1.55 7.03 7.83
CA GLU A 18 0.28 7.67 7.47
C GLU A 18 0.35 8.32 6.08
N LYS A 19 1.47 8.99 5.77
CA LYS A 19 1.72 9.54 4.43
C LYS A 19 1.74 8.44 3.36
N ASP A 20 2.44 7.33 3.61
CA ASP A 20 2.49 6.21 2.66
C ASP A 20 1.11 5.58 2.46
N LEU A 21 0.32 5.41 3.51
CA LEU A 21 -1.04 4.87 3.41
C LEU A 21 -1.97 5.76 2.56
N VAL A 22 -1.87 7.08 2.72
CA VAL A 22 -2.62 8.05 1.91
C VAL A 22 -2.19 7.96 0.44
N ASN A 23 -0.87 7.93 0.18
CA ASN A 23 -0.33 7.85 -1.17
C ASN A 23 -0.71 6.54 -1.85
N ILE A 24 -0.52 5.39 -1.18
CA ILE A 24 -0.87 4.05 -1.68
C ILE A 24 -2.35 3.98 -2.04
N ARG A 25 -3.23 4.54 -1.19
CA ARG A 25 -4.67 4.55 -1.47
C ARG A 25 -4.99 5.42 -2.68
N SER A 26 -4.39 6.61 -2.78
CA SER A 26 -4.58 7.51 -3.93
C SER A 26 -4.08 6.86 -5.22
N GLU A 27 -2.88 6.29 -5.23
CA GLU A 27 -2.31 5.59 -6.38
C GLU A 27 -3.15 4.39 -6.81
N TYR A 28 -3.67 3.64 -5.84
CA TYR A 28 -4.51 2.48 -6.13
C TYR A 28 -5.75 2.89 -6.93
N TYR A 29 -6.49 3.90 -6.48
CA TYR A 29 -7.72 4.31 -7.17
C TYR A 29 -7.49 5.17 -8.41
N SER A 30 -6.42 5.97 -8.46
CA SER A 30 -6.17 6.88 -9.58
C SER A 30 -5.40 6.24 -10.72
N ILE A 31 -4.59 5.20 -10.46
CA ILE A 31 -3.67 4.62 -11.45
C ILE A 31 -3.88 3.11 -11.56
N VAL A 32 -3.72 2.38 -10.45
CA VAL A 32 -3.61 0.92 -10.48
C VAL A 32 -4.93 0.26 -10.85
N LEU A 33 -6.04 0.65 -10.22
CA LEU A 33 -7.36 0.10 -10.48
C LEU A 33 -7.82 0.37 -11.93
N PRO A 34 -7.77 1.61 -12.45
CA PRO A 34 -8.07 1.86 -13.87
C PRO A 34 -7.21 1.05 -14.84
N PHE A 35 -5.93 0.86 -14.53
CA PHE A 35 -5.03 0.02 -15.32
C PHE A 35 -5.44 -1.45 -15.30
N MET A 36 -5.76 -2.00 -14.12
CA MET A 36 -6.22 -3.39 -13.98
C MET A 36 -7.59 -3.64 -14.64
N GLU A 37 -8.45 -2.64 -14.65
CA GLU A 37 -9.75 -2.70 -15.33
C GLU A 37 -9.60 -2.65 -16.86
N ALA A 38 -8.70 -1.80 -17.38
CA ALA A 38 -8.38 -1.71 -18.80
C ALA A 38 -7.74 -3.00 -19.35
N HIS A 39 -7.00 -3.73 -18.51
CA HIS A 39 -6.33 -4.99 -18.85
C HIS A 39 -6.96 -6.20 -18.13
N SER A 40 -8.29 -6.31 -18.23
CA SER A 40 -9.06 -7.37 -17.55
C SER A 40 -8.73 -8.80 -18.01
N ASP A 41 -8.03 -8.95 -19.13
CA ASP A 41 -7.45 -10.20 -19.64
C ASP A 41 -6.23 -10.66 -18.83
N LEU A 42 -5.50 -9.72 -18.23
CA LEU A 42 -4.32 -9.99 -17.39
C LEU A 42 -4.64 -9.99 -15.89
N PHE A 43 -5.64 -9.21 -15.47
CA PHE A 43 -5.99 -9.03 -14.06
C PHE A 43 -7.41 -9.49 -13.74
N SER A 44 -7.52 -10.62 -13.06
CA SER A 44 -8.79 -11.13 -12.56
C SER A 44 -9.43 -10.16 -11.54
N PRO A 45 -10.76 -10.14 -11.41
CA PRO A 45 -11.43 -9.32 -10.39
C PRO A 45 -10.99 -9.66 -8.96
N SER A 46 -10.57 -10.91 -8.72
CA SER A 46 -10.10 -11.37 -7.40
C SER A 46 -8.82 -10.68 -6.92
N VAL A 47 -8.00 -10.13 -7.83
CA VAL A 47 -6.78 -9.41 -7.46
C VAL A 47 -6.98 -7.89 -7.35
N ARG A 48 -8.15 -7.35 -7.73
CA ARG A 48 -8.50 -5.92 -7.62
C ARG A 48 -8.94 -5.55 -6.20
N SER A 49 -8.11 -5.89 -5.22
CA SER A 49 -8.31 -5.53 -3.81
C SER A 49 -7.26 -4.54 -3.34
N LEU A 50 -7.72 -3.44 -2.71
CA LEU A 50 -6.84 -2.47 -2.06
C LEU A 50 -6.00 -3.11 -0.96
N GLU A 51 -6.56 -4.07 -0.23
CA GLU A 51 -5.86 -4.79 0.83
C GLU A 51 -4.70 -5.61 0.27
N LEU A 52 -4.92 -6.31 -0.85
CA LEU A 52 -3.87 -7.07 -1.53
C LEU A 52 -2.77 -6.14 -2.05
N TYR A 53 -3.15 -4.98 -2.60
CA TYR A 53 -2.18 -3.97 -3.04
C TYR A 53 -1.33 -3.43 -1.88
N GLN A 54 -1.94 -3.13 -0.73
CA GLN A 54 -1.22 -2.71 0.47
C GLN A 54 -0.22 -3.78 0.96
N GLN A 55 -0.63 -5.05 0.95
CA GLN A 55 0.27 -6.16 1.31
C GLN A 55 1.44 -6.29 0.34
N LEU A 56 1.21 -6.12 -0.97
CA LEU A 56 2.26 -6.17 -1.99
C LEU A 56 3.24 -5.00 -1.87
N VAL A 57 2.77 -3.78 -1.60
CA VAL A 57 3.66 -2.64 -1.34
C VAL A 57 4.51 -2.91 -0.09
N ALA A 58 3.89 -3.40 0.99
CA ALA A 58 4.63 -3.77 2.20
C ALA A 58 5.70 -4.86 1.92
N LEU A 59 5.37 -5.85 1.09
CA LEU A 59 6.31 -6.88 0.65
C LEU A 59 7.48 -6.29 -0.13
N VAL A 60 7.22 -5.45 -1.14
CA VAL A 60 8.27 -4.80 -1.93
C VAL A 60 9.17 -3.96 -1.04
N MET A 61 8.60 -3.22 -0.09
CA MET A 61 9.38 -2.39 0.85
C MET A 61 10.26 -3.23 1.78
N ALA A 62 9.76 -4.35 2.29
CA ALA A 62 10.52 -5.25 3.16
C ALA A 62 11.66 -5.97 2.43
N TYR A 63 11.47 -6.32 1.15
CA TYR A 63 12.45 -7.08 0.37
C TYR A 63 13.42 -6.20 -0.43
N ARG A 64 13.03 -4.98 -0.82
CA ARG A 64 13.95 -4.02 -1.46
C ARG A 64 15.06 -3.53 -0.53
N ASN A 65 14.82 -3.54 0.79
CA ASN A 65 15.79 -3.10 1.79
C ASN A 65 16.84 -4.17 2.16
N LYS A 66 16.90 -5.28 1.40
CA LYS A 66 17.90 -6.36 1.54
C LYS A 66 18.91 -6.44 0.38
N GLY A 67 18.96 -5.45 -0.49
CA GLY A 67 20.00 -5.28 -1.51
C GLY A 67 20.89 -4.09 -1.19
#